data_AF-A0A3R6KYX4-F1
#
_entry.id   AF-A0A3R6KYX4-F1
#
_cell.length_a   1.000
_cell.length_b   1.000
_cell.length_c   1.000
_cell.angle_alpha   90.00
_cell.angle_beta   90.00
_cell.angle_gamma   90.00
#
_symmetry.space_group_name_H-M   'P 1'
#
loop_
_entity.id
_entity.type
_entity.pdbx_description
1 polymer ?
#
loop_
_entity_poly.entity_id
_entity_poly.type
_entity_poly.pdbx_seq_one_letter_code
_entity_poly.pdbx_strand_id
1 'polypeptide(L)'
;MPADIAGGKVVVDGAQFTLNVTPVDGDARLYPVGQPFDRAVWQTPIKYNQHTYSATIGFCLTGEGGEDIGAGRTGYSYDGKKWMYRSRSRSLFMTPDHIASVYHLRSMNKEDHTPEFQKDELITHTLIGNDGEIHIFWHNYPDSLFLSIGGYGICVPHNGELEKDRSAQRLCIHGGNYYSTLQTIQAPEGNINSTLLKPRKGWEHTHLFGGLGAYCFWQSKAGVPPHTPIVVYVNGTKDRVPADVNVSVTKTFDGLIITFEGKQYPIKIIN
;
A
#
# COMPACT_ATOMS: atom_id res chain seq x y z
N MET A 1 -11.04 -14.29 14.33
CA MET A 1 -12.29 -14.30 13.57
C MET A 1 -12.53 -15.74 13.16
N PRO A 2 -13.61 -16.40 13.62
CA PRO A 2 -13.99 -17.68 13.05
C PRO A 2 -14.16 -17.50 11.53
N ALA A 3 -13.70 -18.47 10.74
CA ALA A 3 -13.78 -18.43 9.28
C ALA A 3 -15.22 -18.49 8.73
N ASP A 4 -16.22 -18.55 9.62
CA ASP A 4 -17.59 -18.96 9.33
C ASP A 4 -18.63 -17.82 9.45
N ILE A 5 -18.19 -16.56 9.61
CA ILE A 5 -19.10 -15.42 9.70
C ILE A 5 -19.14 -14.69 8.35
N ALA A 6 -20.35 -14.38 7.87
CA ALA A 6 -20.64 -13.65 6.64
C ALA A 6 -19.98 -12.26 6.63
N GLY A 7 -18.74 -12.18 6.15
CA GLY A 7 -17.95 -10.95 6.12
C GLY A 7 -17.75 -10.31 7.50
N GLY A 8 -16.92 -9.27 7.55
CA GLY A 8 -16.83 -8.44 8.74
C GLY A 8 -15.44 -7.90 9.01
N LYS A 9 -15.41 -6.83 9.81
CA LYS A 9 -14.19 -6.12 10.15
C LYS A 9 -14.03 -6.02 11.65
N VAL A 10 -12.82 -6.29 12.16
CA VAL A 10 -12.52 -6.21 13.59
C VAL A 10 -11.17 -5.57 13.82
N VAL A 11 -11.12 -4.69 14.80
CA VAL A 11 -9.88 -4.07 15.28
C VAL A 11 -9.22 -4.98 16.31
N VAL A 12 -7.91 -5.17 16.20
CA VAL A 12 -7.10 -5.87 17.20
C VAL A 12 -6.05 -4.90 17.75
N ASP A 13 -6.46 -4.07 18.71
CA ASP A 13 -5.67 -2.93 19.21
C ASP A 13 -4.28 -3.34 19.71
N GLY A 14 -4.19 -4.40 20.52
CA GLY A 14 -2.93 -4.87 21.09
C GLY A 14 -1.90 -5.32 20.04
N ALA A 15 -2.36 -5.68 18.84
CA ALA A 15 -1.50 -6.10 17.74
C ALA A 15 -1.43 -5.08 16.59
N GLN A 16 -2.08 -3.92 16.74
CA GLN A 16 -2.07 -2.80 15.80
C GLN A 16 -2.42 -3.20 14.35
N PHE A 17 -3.47 -4.00 14.18
CA PHE A 17 -4.06 -4.25 12.85
C PHE A 17 -5.59 -4.35 12.87
N THR A 18 -6.19 -4.08 11.72
CA THR A 18 -7.60 -4.39 11.45
C THR A 18 -7.67 -5.65 10.60
N LEU A 19 -8.55 -6.58 10.94
CA LEU A 19 -8.87 -7.73 10.09
C LEU A 19 -10.17 -7.46 9.34
N ASN A 20 -10.22 -7.86 8.08
CA ASN A 20 -11.42 -7.88 7.24
C ASN A 20 -11.58 -9.28 6.65
N VAL A 21 -12.78 -9.84 6.70
CA VAL A 21 -13.15 -10.92 5.77
C VAL A 21 -14.03 -10.26 4.72
N THR A 22 -13.55 -10.15 3.49
CA THR A 22 -14.33 -9.49 2.44
C THR A 22 -15.63 -10.28 2.21
N PRO A 23 -16.78 -9.60 2.18
CA PRO A 23 -18.05 -10.25 1.86
C PRO A 23 -18.16 -10.64 0.37
N VAL A 24 -17.22 -10.21 -0.48
CA VAL A 24 -17.24 -10.46 -1.94
C VAL A 24 -16.52 -11.76 -2.27
N ASP A 25 -15.26 -11.89 -1.85
CA ASP A 25 -14.41 -13.03 -2.21
C ASP A 25 -14.18 -14.02 -1.05
N GLY A 26 -14.66 -13.69 0.17
CA GLY A 26 -14.37 -14.46 1.39
C GLY A 26 -12.90 -14.40 1.84
N ASP A 27 -12.07 -13.56 1.21
CA ASP A 27 -10.66 -13.40 1.53
C ASP A 27 -10.46 -12.73 2.90
N ALA A 28 -9.63 -13.35 3.74
CA ALA A 28 -9.21 -12.78 5.01
C ALA A 28 -8.00 -11.87 4.80
N ARG A 29 -8.18 -10.59 5.13
CA ARG A 29 -7.18 -9.53 4.98
C ARG A 29 -6.79 -8.94 6.32
N LEU A 30 -5.49 -8.70 6.49
CA LEU A 30 -4.91 -8.01 7.63
C LEU A 30 -4.34 -6.68 7.17
N TYR A 31 -4.81 -5.60 7.77
CA TYR A 31 -4.38 -4.23 7.52
C TYR A 31 -3.55 -3.74 8.72
N PRO A 32 -2.22 -3.84 8.69
CA PRO A 32 -1.41 -3.35 9.79
C PRO A 32 -1.41 -1.82 9.76
N VAL A 33 -1.55 -1.21 10.93
CA VAL A 33 -1.39 0.25 11.05
C VAL A 33 0.02 0.60 11.50
N GLY A 34 0.67 -0.28 12.26
CA GLY A 34 1.99 -0.05 12.81
C GLY A 34 2.72 -1.35 13.10
N GLN A 35 3.93 -1.21 13.62
CA GLN A 35 4.75 -2.34 14.04
C GLN A 35 4.86 -2.37 15.57
N PRO A 36 4.05 -3.18 16.28
CA PRO A 36 4.04 -3.20 17.75
C PRO A 36 5.28 -3.89 18.37
N PHE A 37 6.16 -4.45 17.55
CA PHE A 37 7.34 -5.19 18.01
C PHE A 37 8.62 -4.60 17.43
N ASP A 38 9.57 -4.26 18.29
CA ASP A 38 10.94 -3.99 17.85
C ASP A 38 11.61 -5.30 17.44
N ARG A 39 11.75 -5.52 16.13
CA ARG A 39 12.42 -6.69 15.58
C ARG A 39 13.66 -6.24 14.83
N ALA A 40 14.74 -7.01 15.01
CA ALA A 40 15.95 -6.88 14.23
C ALA A 40 15.64 -6.90 12.72
N VAL A 41 16.48 -6.23 11.93
CA VAL A 41 16.32 -5.83 10.52
C VAL A 41 15.96 -6.99 9.55
N TRP A 42 16.10 -8.24 9.96
CA TRP A 42 16.02 -9.45 9.12
C TRP A 42 14.63 -9.76 8.50
N GLN A 43 13.55 -9.05 8.84
CA GLN A 43 12.20 -9.26 8.27
C GLN A 43 11.52 -7.99 7.71
N THR A 44 12.27 -6.87 7.64
CA THR A 44 11.73 -5.52 7.41
C THR A 44 10.95 -5.33 6.09
N PRO A 45 11.29 -5.94 4.94
CA PRO A 45 10.48 -5.73 3.73
C PRO A 45 9.17 -6.53 3.70
N ILE A 46 9.00 -7.54 4.56
CA ILE A 46 7.99 -8.60 4.35
C ILE A 46 6.95 -8.68 5.48
N LYS A 47 7.27 -8.29 6.72
CA LYS A 47 6.34 -8.42 7.85
C LYS A 47 5.91 -7.06 8.40
N TYR A 48 4.60 -6.85 8.47
CA TYR A 48 3.92 -5.68 9.04
C TYR A 48 4.19 -4.32 8.36
N ASN A 49 4.81 -4.29 7.17
CA ASN A 49 5.11 -3.03 6.48
C ASN A 49 4.31 -2.79 5.19
N GLN A 50 3.57 -3.79 4.69
CA GLN A 50 2.58 -3.62 3.62
C GLN A 50 1.29 -3.02 4.17
N HIS A 51 0.52 -2.35 3.32
CA HIS A 51 -0.80 -1.81 3.65
C HIS A 51 -1.81 -2.91 3.98
N THR A 52 -1.67 -4.07 3.34
CA THR A 52 -2.59 -5.19 3.49
C THR A 52 -1.84 -6.51 3.23
N TYR A 53 -2.17 -7.54 4.00
CA TYR A 53 -1.82 -8.93 3.72
C TYR A 53 -3.09 -9.71 3.47
N SER A 54 -3.12 -10.48 2.38
CA SER A 54 -4.27 -11.32 2.00
C SER A 54 -3.92 -12.79 2.16
N ALA A 55 -4.82 -13.56 2.77
CA ALA A 55 -4.67 -15.00 2.95
C ALA A 55 -4.75 -15.75 1.62
N THR A 56 -5.50 -15.22 0.64
CA THR A 56 -5.70 -15.86 -0.67
C THR A 56 -4.77 -15.35 -1.75
N ILE A 57 -4.30 -14.11 -1.69
CA ILE A 57 -3.44 -13.49 -2.71
C ILE A 57 -1.97 -13.63 -2.34
N GLY A 58 -1.64 -13.57 -1.04
CA GLY A 58 -0.27 -13.61 -0.56
C GLY A 58 0.45 -12.26 -0.75
N PHE A 59 1.76 -12.32 -1.00
CA PHE A 59 2.58 -11.13 -1.21
C PHE A 59 3.90 -11.44 -1.93
N CYS A 60 4.46 -10.40 -2.55
CA CYS A 60 5.77 -10.43 -3.19
C CYS A 60 6.93 -10.39 -2.19
N LEU A 61 8.04 -11.03 -2.53
CA LEU A 61 9.31 -10.97 -1.82
C LEU A 61 10.50 -11.14 -2.78
N THR A 62 11.68 -10.64 -2.42
CA THR A 62 12.91 -10.78 -3.22
C THR A 62 13.93 -11.74 -2.59
N GLY A 63 13.54 -12.41 -1.50
CA GLY A 63 14.42 -13.24 -0.68
C GLY A 63 15.23 -12.43 0.34
N GLU A 64 15.88 -13.13 1.27
CA GLU A 64 16.66 -12.51 2.34
C GLU A 64 17.82 -11.67 1.78
N GLY A 65 17.92 -10.40 2.20
CA GLY A 65 18.93 -9.46 1.69
C GLY A 65 18.75 -9.10 0.21
N GLY A 66 17.57 -9.35 -0.36
CA GLY A 66 17.17 -8.81 -1.66
C GLY A 66 16.87 -7.31 -1.60
N GLU A 67 16.64 -6.72 -2.77
CA GLU A 67 16.25 -5.31 -2.86
C GLU A 67 14.89 -5.05 -2.21
N ASP A 68 14.74 -3.85 -1.65
CA ASP A 68 13.49 -3.39 -1.07
C ASP A 68 12.49 -3.02 -2.20
N ILE A 69 11.27 -3.55 -2.14
CA ILE A 69 10.27 -3.44 -3.23
C ILE A 69 9.02 -2.65 -2.85
N GLY A 70 8.42 -1.92 -3.78
CA GLY A 70 7.23 -1.11 -3.49
C GLY A 70 5.91 -1.89 -3.30
N ALA A 71 5.89 -3.22 -3.42
CA ALA A 71 4.65 -4.03 -3.37
C ALA A 71 3.87 -3.78 -2.08
N GLY A 72 2.61 -3.34 -2.21
CA GLY A 72 1.72 -3.02 -1.10
C GLY A 72 2.24 -1.91 -0.18
N ARG A 73 3.08 -0.99 -0.65
CA ARG A 73 3.72 0.03 0.20
C ARG A 73 3.72 1.42 -0.42
N THR A 74 3.60 2.42 0.43
CA THR A 74 3.95 3.81 0.11
C THR A 74 5.46 3.99 0.20
N GLY A 75 6.00 4.88 -0.62
CA GLY A 75 7.41 5.21 -0.63
C GLY A 75 7.67 6.62 -1.08
N TYR A 76 8.89 7.07 -0.84
CA TYR A 76 9.36 8.39 -1.23
C TYR A 76 10.78 8.33 -1.78
N SER A 77 11.15 9.38 -2.53
CA SER A 77 12.50 9.57 -3.04
C SER A 77 12.84 11.05 -3.10
N TYR A 78 14.07 11.41 -2.74
CA TYR A 78 14.58 12.77 -2.84
C TYR A 78 14.99 13.13 -4.28
N ASP A 79 15.36 12.14 -5.10
CA ASP A 79 15.95 12.34 -6.42
C ASP A 79 15.17 11.66 -7.57
N GLY A 80 14.08 10.95 -7.24
CA GLY A 80 13.26 10.18 -8.18
C GLY A 80 13.93 8.88 -8.66
N LYS A 81 15.10 8.53 -8.12
CA LYS A 81 15.90 7.36 -8.53
C LYS A 81 16.01 6.34 -7.42
N LYS A 82 16.42 6.78 -6.23
CA LYS A 82 16.55 5.92 -5.05
C LYS A 82 15.30 6.01 -4.21
N TRP A 83 14.56 4.90 -4.16
CA TRP A 83 13.30 4.81 -3.44
C TRP A 83 13.50 4.26 -2.04
N MET A 84 12.79 4.85 -1.08
CA MET A 84 12.66 4.37 0.29
C MET A 84 11.21 4.02 0.52
N TYR A 85 10.95 2.79 0.94
CA TYR A 85 9.61 2.33 1.21
C TYR A 85 9.33 2.32 2.70
N ARG A 86 8.06 2.56 3.01
CA ARG A 86 7.52 2.56 4.36
C ARG A 86 7.97 1.31 5.12
N SER A 87 8.48 1.54 6.33
CA SER A 87 8.86 0.50 7.30
C SER A 87 8.71 1.03 8.72
N ARG A 88 8.42 0.15 9.69
CA ARG A 88 8.34 0.50 11.13
C ARG A 88 7.40 1.68 11.40
N SER A 89 6.22 1.65 10.79
CA SER A 89 5.28 2.76 10.94
C SER A 89 4.67 2.80 12.33
N ARG A 90 4.39 4.03 12.76
CA ARG A 90 3.73 4.32 14.03
C ARG A 90 2.23 4.48 13.76
N SER A 91 1.43 3.81 14.58
CA SER A 91 -0.03 3.95 14.55
C SER A 91 -0.47 5.37 14.94
N LEU A 92 -1.44 5.95 14.22
CA LEU A 92 -2.19 7.12 14.67
C LEU A 92 -3.53 6.69 15.28
N PHE A 93 -4.31 5.92 14.54
CA PHE A 93 -5.56 5.34 15.02
C PHE A 93 -6.01 4.16 14.15
N MET A 94 -6.96 3.40 14.67
CA MET A 94 -7.59 2.30 13.97
C MET A 94 -9.08 2.23 14.27
N THR A 95 -9.85 1.95 13.23
CA THR A 95 -11.24 1.57 13.27
C THR A 95 -11.45 0.40 12.31
N PRO A 96 -12.61 -0.27 12.34
CA PRO A 96 -12.89 -1.36 11.39
C PRO A 96 -12.80 -0.94 9.92
N ASP A 97 -13.19 0.28 9.58
CA ASP A 97 -13.27 0.77 8.19
C ASP A 97 -12.13 1.75 7.83
N HIS A 98 -11.32 2.19 8.79
CA HIS A 98 -10.33 3.25 8.58
C HIS A 98 -9.16 3.12 9.54
N ILE A 99 -7.95 3.02 9.00
CA ILE A 99 -6.71 3.07 9.77
C ILE A 99 -5.82 4.22 9.28
N ALA A 100 -5.00 4.78 10.18
CA ALA A 100 -4.03 5.81 9.82
C ALA A 100 -2.72 5.65 10.58
N SER A 101 -1.62 6.01 9.92
CA SER A 101 -0.27 5.71 10.35
C SER A 101 0.73 6.70 9.79
N VAL A 102 1.88 6.80 10.45
CA VAL A 102 2.98 7.65 9.99
C VAL A 102 4.25 6.83 9.81
N TYR A 103 5.07 7.27 8.87
CA TYR A 103 6.40 6.77 8.63
C TYR A 103 7.39 7.93 8.69
N HIS A 104 8.32 7.89 9.65
CA HIS A 104 9.33 8.93 9.77
C HIS A 104 10.29 8.87 8.59
N LEU A 105 10.43 10.01 7.90
CA LEU A 105 11.36 10.17 6.81
C LEU A 105 12.80 10.11 7.36
N ARG A 106 13.66 9.38 6.66
CA ARG A 106 15.08 9.29 6.97
C ARG A 106 15.80 10.48 6.38
N SER A 107 16.59 11.19 7.20
CA SER A 107 17.50 12.22 6.70
C SER A 107 18.44 11.68 5.63
N MET A 108 18.78 12.54 4.65
CA MET A 108 19.82 12.26 3.67
C MET A 108 21.21 12.11 4.32
N ASN A 109 21.41 12.73 5.49
CA ASN A 109 22.66 12.65 6.24
C ASN A 109 22.61 11.49 7.24
N LYS A 110 23.68 10.68 7.28
CA LYS A 110 23.73 9.39 7.99
C LYS A 110 23.59 9.45 9.52
N GLU A 111 23.56 10.64 10.12
CA GLU A 111 23.39 10.85 11.56
C GLU A 111 22.24 11.82 11.82
N ASP A 112 21.02 11.30 11.71
CA ASP A 112 19.81 12.05 12.06
C ASP A 112 19.47 11.83 13.54
N HIS A 113 19.95 12.75 14.37
CA HIS A 113 19.66 12.79 15.81
C HIS A 113 18.35 13.54 16.14
N THR A 114 17.56 13.92 15.13
CA THR A 114 16.28 14.59 15.35
C THR A 114 15.38 13.69 16.22
N PRO A 115 14.83 14.19 17.33
CA PRO A 115 13.86 13.45 18.12
C PRO A 115 12.70 12.96 17.26
N GLU A 116 12.18 11.76 17.55
CA GLU A 116 11.17 11.11 16.71
C GLU A 116 9.93 11.99 16.44
N PHE A 117 9.48 12.76 17.44
CA PHE A 117 8.34 13.67 17.35
C PHE A 117 8.61 14.97 16.57
N GLN A 118 9.86 15.21 16.15
CA GLN A 118 10.26 16.34 15.31
C GLN A 118 10.62 15.89 13.89
N LYS A 119 10.54 14.59 13.59
CA LYS A 119 10.85 14.08 12.26
C LYS A 119 9.72 14.41 11.30
N ASP A 120 10.09 14.71 10.07
CA ASP A 120 9.15 14.76 8.98
C ASP A 120 8.55 13.36 8.75
N GLU A 121 7.29 13.34 8.37
CA GLU A 121 6.43 12.17 8.29
C GLU A 121 5.89 12.01 6.88
N LEU A 122 5.79 10.76 6.44
CA LEU A 122 4.84 10.32 5.43
C LEU A 122 3.60 9.79 6.14
N ILE A 123 2.49 10.51 6.02
CA ILE A 123 1.22 10.16 6.64
C ILE A 123 0.44 9.29 5.64
N THR A 124 -0.13 8.18 6.09
CA THR A 124 -0.94 7.29 5.26
C THR A 124 -2.21 6.86 5.98
N HIS A 125 -3.35 7.11 5.34
CA HIS A 125 -4.67 6.63 5.69
C HIS A 125 -5.06 5.49 4.73
N THR A 126 -5.72 4.46 5.26
CA THR A 126 -6.33 3.39 4.46
C THR A 126 -7.80 3.28 4.85
N LEU A 127 -8.69 3.48 3.88
CA LEU A 127 -10.12 3.21 4.00
C LEU A 127 -10.37 1.78 3.52
N ILE A 128 -10.88 0.93 4.39
CA ILE A 128 -11.08 -0.50 4.17
C ILE A 128 -12.49 -0.71 3.66
N GLY A 129 -12.62 -1.07 2.39
CA GLY A 129 -13.91 -1.36 1.75
C GLY A 129 -14.33 -2.82 1.90
N ASN A 130 -15.43 -3.15 1.25
CA ASN A 130 -15.86 -4.53 1.03
C ASN A 130 -15.16 -5.13 -0.20
N ASP A 131 -14.87 -4.33 -1.23
CA ASP A 131 -14.16 -4.76 -2.44
C ASP A 131 -12.93 -3.89 -2.73
N GLY A 132 -11.89 -4.03 -1.90
CA GLY A 132 -10.65 -3.26 -2.00
C GLY A 132 -10.56 -2.10 -1.03
N GLU A 133 -9.62 -1.20 -1.27
CA GLU A 133 -9.28 -0.13 -0.33
C GLU A 133 -8.84 1.16 -1.01
N ILE A 134 -9.03 2.28 -0.31
CA ILE A 134 -8.52 3.59 -0.70
C ILE A 134 -7.34 3.95 0.19
N HIS A 135 -6.20 4.24 -0.42
CA HIS A 135 -5.05 4.80 0.26
C HIS A 135 -4.98 6.31 0.02
N ILE A 136 -4.86 7.08 1.10
CA ILE A 136 -4.64 8.53 1.06
C ILE A 136 -3.32 8.82 1.76
N PHE A 137 -2.40 9.52 1.10
CA PHE A 137 -1.10 9.82 1.69
C PHE A 137 -0.50 11.15 1.22
N TRP A 138 0.31 11.74 2.09
CA TRP A 138 1.06 12.99 1.87
C TRP A 138 2.26 13.03 2.82
N HIS A 139 3.16 14.00 2.62
CA HIS A 139 4.26 14.28 3.55
C HIS A 139 4.20 15.71 4.08
N ASN A 140 4.90 15.97 5.18
CA ASN A 140 5.16 17.33 5.69
C ASN A 140 6.62 17.79 5.47
N TYR A 141 7.45 16.99 4.78
CA TYR A 141 8.83 17.38 4.47
C TYR A 141 8.87 18.74 3.74
N PRO A 142 9.71 19.71 4.14
CA PRO A 142 9.66 21.07 3.61
C PRO A 142 9.87 21.17 2.09
N ASP A 143 10.74 20.31 1.54
CA ASP A 143 10.99 20.27 0.10
C ASP A 143 10.07 19.27 -0.61
N SER A 144 9.95 19.42 -1.93
CA SER A 144 9.18 18.49 -2.73
C SER A 144 9.82 17.10 -2.76
N LEU A 145 9.01 16.05 -2.60
CA LEU A 145 9.45 14.65 -2.66
C LEU A 145 8.81 13.90 -3.81
N PHE A 146 9.56 13.01 -4.45
CA PHE A 146 8.94 12.02 -5.33
C PHE A 146 8.19 11.00 -4.48
N LEU A 147 6.98 10.64 -4.88
CA LEU A 147 6.09 9.78 -4.10
C LEU A 147 5.70 8.53 -4.89
N SER A 148 5.49 7.43 -4.19
CA SER A 148 5.14 6.14 -4.76
C SER A 148 4.10 5.40 -3.91
N ILE A 149 3.27 4.61 -4.55
CA ILE A 149 2.45 3.58 -3.92
C ILE A 149 2.39 2.33 -4.79
N GLY A 150 2.61 1.16 -4.20
CA GLY A 150 2.39 -0.12 -4.85
C GLY A 150 1.08 -0.77 -4.43
N GLY A 151 0.40 -1.39 -5.39
CA GLY A 151 -0.76 -2.24 -5.18
C GLY A 151 -0.39 -3.64 -4.68
N TYR A 152 -1.36 -4.56 -4.72
CA TYR A 152 -1.16 -5.94 -4.29
C TYR A 152 -0.06 -6.64 -5.09
N GLY A 153 0.78 -7.38 -4.36
CA GLY A 153 1.67 -8.37 -4.94
C GLY A 153 0.93 -9.65 -5.25
N ILE A 154 0.92 -10.06 -6.52
CA ILE A 154 0.26 -11.28 -7.00
C ILE A 154 1.28 -12.33 -7.44
N CYS A 155 0.86 -13.59 -7.41
CA CYS A 155 1.62 -14.72 -7.92
C CYS A 155 1.44 -14.84 -9.45
N VAL A 156 2.55 -15.01 -10.17
CA VAL A 156 2.58 -15.39 -11.58
C VAL A 156 3.30 -16.74 -11.67
N PRO A 157 2.73 -17.76 -12.33
CA PRO A 157 3.43 -19.02 -12.57
C PRO A 157 4.79 -18.80 -13.24
N HIS A 158 5.80 -19.65 -13.00
CA HIS A 158 7.16 -19.47 -13.51
C HIS A 158 7.28 -19.22 -15.01
N ASN A 159 6.44 -19.91 -15.77
CA ASN A 159 6.40 -19.83 -17.23
C ASN A 159 5.16 -19.05 -17.71
N GLY A 160 4.48 -18.35 -16.79
CA GLY A 160 3.33 -17.52 -17.08
C GLY A 160 3.77 -16.13 -17.54
N GLU A 161 2.91 -15.49 -18.31
CA GLU A 161 3.07 -14.10 -18.71
C GLU A 161 2.28 -13.18 -17.77
N LEU A 162 2.75 -11.95 -17.64
CA LEU A 162 2.05 -10.91 -16.90
C LEU A 162 1.20 -10.10 -17.89
N GLU A 163 -0.10 -10.35 -17.88
CA GLU A 163 -1.06 -9.61 -18.67
C GLU A 163 -1.34 -8.24 -18.04
N LYS A 164 -1.67 -7.25 -18.89
CA LYS A 164 -1.88 -5.87 -18.48
C LYS A 164 -3.06 -5.29 -19.24
N ASP A 165 -4.03 -4.79 -18.49
CA ASP A 165 -5.11 -3.96 -18.99
C ASP A 165 -4.94 -2.54 -18.44
N ARG A 166 -4.86 -1.55 -19.34
CA ARG A 166 -4.40 -0.20 -19.02
C ARG A 166 -5.38 0.85 -19.53
N SER A 167 -5.68 1.80 -18.65
CA SER A 167 -6.25 3.10 -19.00
C SER A 167 -5.33 4.23 -18.53
N ALA A 168 -5.73 5.48 -18.74
CA ALA A 168 -4.96 6.65 -18.32
C ALA A 168 -4.74 6.71 -16.79
N GLN A 169 -5.71 6.24 -16.01
CA GLN A 169 -5.72 6.35 -14.54
C GLN A 169 -5.73 5.00 -13.83
N ARG A 170 -5.77 3.88 -14.57
CA ARG A 170 -5.85 2.53 -14.00
C ARG A 170 -4.88 1.59 -14.70
N LEU A 171 -4.31 0.69 -13.92
CA LEU A 171 -3.65 -0.50 -14.42
C LEU A 171 -4.20 -1.71 -13.65
N CYS A 172 -4.73 -2.67 -14.38
CA CYS A 172 -4.99 -4.01 -13.87
C CYS A 172 -3.93 -4.95 -14.46
N ILE A 173 -3.25 -5.69 -13.60
CA ILE A 173 -2.36 -6.77 -14.01
C ILE A 173 -2.96 -8.13 -13.64
N HIS A 174 -2.63 -9.14 -14.43
CA HIS A 174 -3.14 -10.49 -14.28
C HIS A 174 -2.03 -11.53 -14.49
N GLY A 175 -2.00 -12.55 -13.64
CA GLY A 175 -1.13 -13.71 -13.79
C GLY A 175 -1.71 -14.96 -13.14
N GLY A 176 -1.83 -16.04 -13.91
CA GLY A 176 -2.49 -17.26 -13.44
C GLY A 176 -3.96 -17.02 -13.13
N ASN A 177 -4.30 -17.01 -11.83
CA ASN A 177 -5.65 -16.75 -11.34
C ASN A 177 -5.73 -15.43 -10.52
N TYR A 178 -4.66 -14.64 -10.48
CA TYR A 178 -4.54 -13.51 -9.57
C TYR A 178 -4.56 -12.20 -10.33
N TYR A 179 -5.29 -11.24 -9.79
CA TYR A 179 -5.40 -9.89 -10.33
C TYR A 179 -4.95 -8.86 -9.30
N SER A 180 -4.36 -7.76 -9.78
CA SER A 180 -4.02 -6.60 -8.97
C SER A 180 -4.33 -5.34 -9.76
N THR A 181 -5.20 -4.50 -9.21
CA THR A 181 -5.59 -3.21 -9.79
C THR A 181 -5.09 -2.08 -8.91
N LEU A 182 -4.56 -1.05 -9.57
CA LEU A 182 -4.32 0.26 -8.98
C LEU A 182 -4.97 1.32 -9.87
N GLN A 183 -5.77 2.18 -9.25
CA GLN A 183 -6.44 3.30 -9.91
C GLN A 183 -6.15 4.60 -9.17
N THR A 184 -5.58 5.58 -9.86
CA THR A 184 -5.39 6.93 -9.33
C THR A 184 -6.71 7.69 -9.36
N ILE A 185 -7.18 8.14 -8.20
CA ILE A 185 -8.43 8.93 -8.08
C ILE A 185 -8.11 10.42 -8.08
N GLN A 186 -7.13 10.83 -7.26
CA GLN A 186 -6.61 12.19 -7.23
C GLN A 186 -5.12 12.12 -6.95
N ALA A 187 -4.28 12.54 -7.90
CA ALA A 187 -2.85 12.61 -7.72
C ALA A 187 -2.27 13.68 -8.65
N PRO A 188 -1.08 14.24 -8.34
CA PRO A 188 -0.26 14.92 -9.33
C PRO A 188 0.06 13.99 -10.52
N GLU A 189 0.61 14.55 -11.59
CA GLU A 189 1.00 13.74 -12.73
C GLU A 189 2.02 12.67 -12.33
N GLY A 190 1.77 11.43 -12.75
CA GLY A 190 2.58 10.28 -12.40
C GLY A 190 2.50 9.17 -13.45
N ASN A 191 3.32 8.15 -13.26
CA ASN A 191 3.34 6.96 -14.10
C ASN A 191 2.72 5.80 -13.32
N ILE A 192 1.70 5.18 -13.89
CA ILE A 192 1.20 3.88 -13.42
C ILE A 192 1.92 2.79 -14.19
N ASN A 193 2.64 1.91 -13.51
CA ASN A 193 3.42 0.85 -14.14
C ASN A 193 3.27 -0.45 -13.36
N SER A 194 3.87 -1.52 -13.89
CA SER A 194 3.96 -2.80 -13.18
C SER A 194 5.36 -3.36 -13.32
N THR A 195 5.72 -4.21 -12.36
CA THR A 195 6.95 -4.99 -12.43
C THR A 195 6.65 -6.48 -12.26
N LEU A 196 7.49 -7.31 -12.88
CA LEU A 196 7.56 -8.76 -12.66
C LEU A 196 8.93 -9.04 -12.04
N LEU A 197 8.92 -9.49 -10.79
CA LEU A 197 10.13 -9.68 -9.99
C LEU A 197 10.82 -10.97 -10.40
N LYS A 198 12.06 -10.85 -10.87
CA LYS A 198 12.90 -12.00 -11.17
C LYS A 198 13.55 -12.53 -9.88
N PRO A 199 13.60 -13.86 -9.67
CA PRO A 199 14.32 -14.43 -8.54
C PRO A 199 15.80 -14.11 -8.66
N ARG A 200 16.40 -13.73 -7.53
CA ARG A 200 17.85 -13.55 -7.45
C ARG A 200 18.56 -14.91 -7.44
N LYS A 201 19.87 -14.91 -7.68
CA LYS A 201 20.69 -16.13 -7.60
C LYS A 201 20.49 -16.83 -6.23
N GLY A 202 20.20 -18.13 -6.27
CA GLY A 202 19.96 -18.96 -5.09
C GLY A 202 18.52 -18.91 -4.55
N TRP A 203 17.61 -18.20 -5.20
CA TRP A 203 16.18 -18.18 -4.89
C TRP A 203 15.40 -18.64 -6.11
N GLU A 204 14.38 -19.46 -5.89
CA GLU A 204 13.54 -19.97 -6.97
C GLU A 204 12.32 -19.09 -7.19
N HIS A 205 11.82 -18.43 -6.15
CA HIS A 205 10.54 -17.71 -6.18
C HIS A 205 10.67 -16.27 -5.66
N THR A 206 9.77 -15.40 -6.15
CA THR A 206 9.62 -14.01 -5.67
C THR A 206 8.22 -13.71 -5.13
N HIS A 207 7.47 -14.75 -4.79
CA HIS A 207 6.14 -14.66 -4.20
C HIS A 207 5.94 -15.74 -3.14
N LEU A 208 5.12 -15.45 -2.11
CA LEU A 208 4.90 -16.34 -0.96
C LEU A 208 4.42 -17.73 -1.37
N PHE A 209 3.53 -17.79 -2.36
CA PHE A 209 2.91 -19.04 -2.85
C PHE A 209 3.73 -19.75 -3.93
N GLY A 210 5.02 -19.45 -4.04
CA GLY A 210 5.86 -19.90 -5.15
C GLY A 210 5.68 -19.04 -6.40
N GLY A 211 6.39 -19.37 -7.48
CA GLY A 211 6.34 -18.60 -8.73
C GLY A 211 7.03 -17.23 -8.65
N LEU A 212 6.62 -16.33 -9.55
CA LEU A 212 7.12 -14.96 -9.66
C LEU A 212 6.14 -13.99 -9.00
N GLY A 213 6.66 -12.96 -8.33
CA GLY A 213 5.86 -11.86 -7.80
C GLY A 213 5.68 -10.77 -8.84
N ALA A 214 4.46 -10.24 -8.97
CA ALA A 214 4.18 -9.05 -9.77
C ALA A 214 3.30 -8.07 -9.01
N TYR A 215 3.48 -6.77 -9.24
CA TYR A 215 2.60 -5.75 -8.69
C TYR A 215 2.53 -4.52 -9.59
N CYS A 216 1.40 -3.84 -9.55
CA CYS A 216 1.23 -2.51 -10.14
C CYS A 216 1.64 -1.43 -9.12
N PHE A 217 2.08 -0.28 -9.60
CA PHE A 217 2.47 0.85 -8.77
C PHE A 217 2.25 2.17 -9.49
N TRP A 218 2.07 3.24 -8.73
CA TRP A 218 2.10 4.62 -9.20
C TRP A 218 3.33 5.32 -8.64
N GLN A 219 3.98 6.15 -9.45
CA GLN A 219 5.09 7.03 -9.05
C GLN A 219 4.89 8.43 -9.63
N SER A 220 5.14 9.48 -8.84
CA SER A 220 5.07 10.85 -9.34
C SER A 220 6.13 11.11 -10.43
N LYS A 221 5.80 11.92 -11.44
CA LYS A 221 6.76 12.34 -12.49
C LYS A 221 7.70 13.44 -12.02
N ALA A 222 7.27 14.23 -11.03
CA ALA A 222 8.01 15.32 -10.42
C ALA A 222 7.92 15.24 -8.90
N GLY A 223 8.73 16.07 -8.22
CA GLY A 223 8.60 16.29 -6.79
C GLY A 223 7.21 16.82 -6.47
N VAL A 224 6.57 16.20 -5.48
CA VAL A 224 5.26 16.57 -4.95
C VAL A 224 5.49 17.53 -3.78
N PRO A 225 4.83 18.70 -3.73
CA PRO A 225 4.95 19.61 -2.61
C PRO A 225 4.38 19.01 -1.30
N PRO A 226 4.85 19.46 -0.13
CA PRO A 226 4.29 19.03 1.15
C PRO A 226 2.78 19.28 1.22
N HIS A 227 2.11 18.44 2.02
CA HIS A 227 0.67 18.46 2.25
C HIS A 227 -0.20 18.27 1.00
N THR A 228 0.38 17.84 -0.12
CA THR A 228 -0.38 17.49 -1.33
C THR A 228 -0.88 16.05 -1.21
N PRO A 229 -2.20 15.82 -1.07
CA PRO A 229 -2.74 14.48 -0.89
C PRO A 229 -2.80 13.71 -2.21
N ILE A 230 -2.37 12.45 -2.15
CA ILE A 230 -2.57 11.46 -3.19
C ILE A 230 -3.64 10.47 -2.72
N VAL A 231 -4.61 10.17 -3.58
CA VAL A 231 -5.73 9.26 -3.35
C VAL A 231 -5.72 8.19 -4.42
N VAL A 232 -5.57 6.93 -4.01
CA VAL A 232 -5.45 5.78 -4.92
C VAL A 232 -6.35 4.65 -4.42
N TYR A 233 -7.11 4.05 -5.32
CA TYR A 233 -7.81 2.79 -5.08
C TYR A 233 -6.90 1.62 -5.44
N VAL A 234 -6.87 0.62 -4.57
CA VAL A 234 -6.12 -0.63 -4.76
C VAL A 234 -7.02 -1.80 -4.44
N ASN A 235 -6.96 -2.83 -5.27
CA ASN A 235 -7.59 -4.11 -4.97
C ASN A 235 -6.81 -5.26 -5.62
N GLY A 236 -6.77 -6.38 -4.92
CA GLY A 236 -6.26 -7.64 -5.44
C GLY A 236 -7.33 -8.71 -5.26
N THR A 237 -7.38 -9.67 -6.16
CA THR A 237 -8.43 -10.69 -6.16
C THR A 237 -7.89 -11.99 -6.72
N LYS A 238 -8.57 -13.09 -6.41
CA LYS A 238 -8.34 -14.41 -7.01
C LYS A 238 -9.58 -14.81 -7.82
N ASP A 239 -9.38 -15.37 -9.00
CA ASP A 239 -10.42 -15.90 -9.90
C ASP A 239 -11.46 -14.88 -10.39
N ARG A 240 -11.27 -13.57 -10.12
CA ARG A 240 -12.19 -12.49 -10.49
C ARG A 240 -11.43 -11.22 -10.85
N VAL A 241 -11.87 -10.51 -11.89
CA VAL A 241 -11.35 -9.17 -12.20
C VAL A 241 -11.89 -8.15 -11.17
N PRO A 242 -11.03 -7.31 -10.54
CA PRO A 242 -11.49 -6.26 -9.63
C PRO A 242 -12.47 -5.31 -10.33
N ALA A 243 -13.57 -4.98 -9.65
CA ALA A 243 -14.57 -4.06 -10.17
C ALA A 243 -14.02 -2.63 -10.24
N ASP A 244 -14.57 -1.84 -11.16
CA ASP A 244 -14.37 -0.39 -11.16
C ASP A 244 -15.06 0.21 -9.93
N VAL A 245 -14.39 1.19 -9.31
CA VAL A 245 -14.88 1.84 -8.11
C VAL A 245 -15.33 3.27 -8.42
N ASN A 246 -16.48 3.65 -7.86
CA ASN A 246 -16.92 5.03 -7.82
C ASN A 246 -16.48 5.67 -6.51
N VAL A 247 -15.43 6.49 -6.58
CA VAL A 247 -14.91 7.27 -5.45
C VAL A 247 -15.05 8.73 -5.79
N SER A 248 -15.65 9.51 -4.89
CA SER A 248 -15.66 10.97 -5.01
C SER A 248 -14.74 11.59 -3.98
N VAL A 249 -14.02 12.63 -4.39
CA VAL A 249 -13.11 13.39 -3.55
C VAL A 249 -13.55 14.85 -3.56
N THR A 250 -13.93 15.38 -2.41
CA THR A 250 -14.30 16.78 -2.24
C THR A 250 -13.25 17.47 -1.38
N LYS A 251 -12.65 18.55 -1.88
CA LYS A 251 -11.72 19.36 -1.09
C LYS A 251 -12.48 20.21 -0.07
N THR A 252 -11.99 20.24 1.17
CA THR A 252 -12.44 21.14 2.23
C THR A 252 -11.35 22.16 2.54
N PHE A 253 -11.64 23.09 3.45
CA PHE A 253 -10.66 24.06 3.92
C PHE A 253 -9.46 23.40 4.63
N ASP A 254 -9.71 22.31 5.36
CA ASP A 254 -8.74 21.64 6.25
C ASP A 254 -8.38 20.21 5.79
N GLY A 255 -8.76 19.81 4.57
CA GLY A 255 -8.47 18.47 4.07
C GLY A 255 -9.37 18.01 2.93
N LEU A 256 -9.80 16.74 3.01
CA LEU A 256 -10.62 16.06 2.02
C LEU A 256 -11.82 15.37 2.66
N ILE A 257 -12.91 15.25 1.92
CA ILE A 257 -13.97 14.27 2.18
C ILE A 257 -13.92 13.23 1.06
N ILE A 258 -13.69 11.97 1.43
CA ILE A 258 -13.72 10.84 0.51
C ILE A 258 -15.07 10.14 0.65
N THR A 259 -15.82 10.01 -0.45
CA THR A 259 -17.01 9.15 -0.47
C THR A 259 -16.64 7.82 -1.12
N PHE A 260 -16.76 6.74 -0.35
CA PHE A 260 -16.41 5.38 -0.77
C PHE A 260 -17.44 4.40 -0.20
N GLU A 261 -18.02 3.56 -1.07
CA GLU A 261 -19.10 2.62 -0.72
C GLU A 261 -20.30 3.28 0.00
N GLY A 262 -20.65 4.51 -0.41
CA GLY A 262 -21.75 5.28 0.18
C GLY A 262 -21.47 5.88 1.56
N LYS A 263 -20.27 5.67 2.12
CA LYS A 263 -19.81 6.28 3.38
C LYS A 263 -18.92 7.48 3.10
N GLN A 264 -18.99 8.50 3.95
CA GLN A 264 -18.12 9.68 3.89
C GLN A 264 -17.02 9.58 4.96
N TYR A 265 -15.79 9.84 4.55
CA TYR A 265 -14.61 9.79 5.39
C TYR A 265 -13.91 11.17 5.36
N PRO A 266 -14.00 11.96 6.44
CA PRO A 266 -13.24 13.20 6.55
C PRO A 266 -11.76 12.88 6.83
N ILE A 267 -10.88 13.42 5.98
CA ILE A 267 -9.43 13.26 6.08
C ILE A 267 -8.83 14.65 6.31
N LYS A 268 -8.40 14.92 7.54
CA LYS A 268 -7.73 16.18 7.89
C LYS A 268 -6.29 16.16 7.39
N ILE A 269 -5.91 17.20 6.66
CA ILE A 269 -4.52 17.42 6.22
C ILE A 269 -3.99 18.58 7.05
N ILE A 270 -3.15 18.26 8.01
CA ILE A 270 -2.54 19.26 8.88
C ILE A 270 -1.34 19.84 8.15
N ASN A 271 -1.36 21.16 7.95
CA ASN A 271 -0.23 21.96 7.48
C ASN A 271 0.73 22.27 8.64
#